data_AF-A0AAE4D4J8-F1
#
_entry.id   AF-A0AAE4D4J8-F1
#
_cell.length_a   1.000
_cell.length_b   1.000
_cell.length_c   1.000
_cell.angle_alpha   90.00
_cell.angle_beta   90.00
_cell.angle_gamma   90.00
#
_symmetry.space_group_name_H-M   'P 1'
#
loop_
_entity.id
_entity.type
_entity.pdbx_description
1 polymer ?
#
loop_
_entity_poly.entity_id
_entity_poly.type
_entity_poly.pdbx_seq_one_letter_code
_entity_poly.pdbx_strand_id
1 'polypeptide(L)'
;MMKALTTALAFTAFATAAQAQDAEACRAGADVAESTASLRDSGIQEPIAHEILKAAGLPSETAWKMVAYVYMLHADERPSEIYVGFMDRCLGGLY
;
A
#
# COMPACT_ATOMS: atom_id res chain seq x y z
N MET A 1 28.84 -46.75 -9.80
CA MET A 1 27.40 -46.47 -9.91
C MET A 1 27.15 -45.08 -9.34
N MET A 2 27.06 -44.06 -10.19
CA MET A 2 26.72 -42.69 -9.80
C MET A 2 25.33 -42.38 -10.35
N LYS A 3 24.36 -42.13 -9.48
CA LYS A 3 23.10 -41.45 -9.81
C LYS A 3 22.55 -40.84 -8.53
N ALA A 4 23.12 -39.72 -8.16
CA ALA A 4 22.51 -38.75 -7.26
C ALA A 4 22.66 -37.39 -7.92
N LEU A 5 21.73 -36.49 -7.61
CA LEU A 5 21.50 -35.17 -8.20
C LEU A 5 20.68 -35.17 -9.48
N THR A 6 19.37 -34.96 -9.30
CA THR A 6 18.64 -33.90 -10.01
C THR A 6 17.32 -33.64 -9.30
N THR A 7 17.35 -32.84 -8.23
CA THR A 7 16.14 -32.21 -7.65
C THR A 7 16.55 -30.95 -6.90
N ALA A 8 17.02 -29.94 -7.62
CA ALA A 8 17.33 -28.63 -7.03
C ALA A 8 17.06 -27.52 -8.05
N LEU A 9 15.83 -27.43 -8.58
CA LEU A 9 15.46 -26.39 -9.56
C LEU A 9 13.99 -25.95 -9.49
N ALA A 10 13.31 -26.19 -8.36
CA ALA A 10 11.88 -25.82 -8.21
C ALA A 10 11.62 -24.72 -7.16
N PHE A 11 12.63 -24.17 -6.49
CA PHE A 11 12.41 -23.19 -5.41
C PHE A 11 12.53 -21.71 -5.82
N THR A 12 13.10 -21.40 -6.98
CA THR A 12 13.37 -20.01 -7.39
C THR A 12 12.17 -19.30 -8.03
N ALA A 13 11.20 -20.03 -8.60
CA ALA A 13 10.06 -19.43 -9.29
C ALA A 13 8.99 -18.86 -8.34
N PHE A 14 8.90 -19.37 -7.11
CA PHE A 14 7.93 -18.89 -6.11
C PHE A 14 8.35 -17.56 -5.47
N ALA A 15 9.65 -17.28 -5.40
CA ALA A 15 10.17 -16.06 -4.77
C ALA A 15 9.87 -14.80 -5.60
N THR A 16 9.93 -14.89 -6.93
CA THR A 16 9.68 -13.76 -7.83
C THR A 16 8.21 -13.37 -7.92
N ALA A 17 7.29 -14.33 -7.75
CA ALA A 17 5.85 -14.06 -7.80
C ALA A 17 5.35 -13.38 -6.50
N ALA A 18 5.88 -13.79 -5.34
CA ALA A 18 5.54 -13.18 -4.06
C ALA A 18 5.97 -11.70 -4.02
N GLN A 19 7.21 -11.39 -4.42
CA GLN A 19 7.69 -10.01 -4.45
C GLN A 19 6.92 -9.10 -5.44
N ALA A 20 6.44 -9.65 -6.56
CA ALA A 20 5.61 -8.91 -7.52
C ALA A 20 4.21 -8.61 -6.96
N GLN A 21 3.62 -9.57 -6.25
CA GLN A 21 2.32 -9.42 -5.59
C GLN A 21 2.39 -8.39 -4.45
N ASP A 22 3.49 -8.37 -3.70
CA ASP A 22 3.73 -7.38 -2.66
C ASP A 22 3.83 -5.96 -3.24
N ALA A 23 4.49 -5.79 -4.39
CA ALA A 23 4.60 -4.49 -5.05
C ALA A 23 3.26 -3.94 -5.57
N GLU A 24 2.40 -4.79 -6.11
CA GLU A 24 1.06 -4.39 -6.56
C GLU A 24 0.17 -3.99 -5.38
N ALA A 25 0.20 -4.77 -4.29
CA ALA A 25 -0.53 -4.45 -3.07
C ALA A 25 -0.04 -3.13 -2.44
N CYS A 26 1.28 -2.91 -2.40
CA CYS A 26 1.85 -1.66 -1.93
C CYS A 26 1.42 -0.46 -2.78
N ARG A 27 1.41 -0.61 -4.12
CA ARG A 27 0.94 0.44 -5.03
C ARG A 27 -0.52 0.78 -4.79
N ALA A 28 -1.38 -0.23 -4.68
CA ALA A 28 -2.80 -0.01 -4.39
C ALA A 28 -3.00 0.72 -3.05
N GLY A 29 -2.23 0.37 -2.02
CA GLY A 29 -2.25 1.08 -0.75
C GLY A 29 -1.81 2.55 -0.86
N ALA A 30 -0.74 2.80 -1.62
CA ALA A 30 -0.22 4.14 -1.87
C ALA A 30 -1.19 5.00 -2.69
N ASP A 31 -1.83 4.44 -3.73
CA ASP A 31 -2.85 5.11 -4.54
C ASP A 31 -4.05 5.55 -3.68
N VAL A 32 -4.48 4.69 -2.75
CA VAL A 32 -5.56 5.02 -1.81
C VAL A 32 -5.12 6.11 -0.83
N ALA A 33 -3.88 6.07 -0.32
CA ALA A 33 -3.36 7.11 0.55
C ALA A 33 -3.26 8.48 -0.16
N GLU A 34 -2.75 8.50 -1.39
CA GLU A 34 -2.68 9.70 -2.24
C GLU A 34 -4.08 10.26 -2.55
N SER A 35 -5.02 9.38 -2.91
CA SER A 35 -6.40 9.79 -3.17
C SER A 35 -7.06 10.35 -1.91
N THR A 36 -6.80 9.76 -0.74
CA THR A 36 -7.30 10.25 0.55
C THR A 36 -6.71 11.62 0.88
N ALA A 37 -5.44 11.86 0.56
CA ALA A 37 -4.81 13.17 0.71
C ALA A 37 -5.41 14.21 -0.24
N SER A 38 -5.76 13.80 -1.46
CA SER A 38 -6.45 14.67 -2.43
C SER A 38 -7.85 15.07 -1.94
N LEU A 39 -8.57 14.18 -1.25
CA LEU A 39 -9.84 14.50 -0.60
C LEU A 39 -9.65 15.54 0.52
N ARG A 40 -8.64 15.34 1.39
CA ARG A 40 -8.28 16.28 2.46
C ARG A 40 -7.99 17.67 1.90
N ASP A 41 -7.14 17.75 0.88
CA ASP A 41 -6.72 19.02 0.27
C ASP A 41 -7.88 19.73 -0.45
N SER A 42 -8.91 18.98 -0.85
CA SER A 42 -10.16 19.51 -1.37
C SER A 42 -11.15 19.99 -0.29
N GLY A 43 -10.74 19.94 0.99
CA GLY A 43 -11.55 20.37 2.13
C GLY A 43 -12.56 19.34 2.63
N ILE A 44 -12.46 18.08 2.19
CA ILE A 44 -13.33 17.01 2.70
C ILE A 44 -12.91 16.66 4.12
N GLN A 45 -13.88 16.64 5.04
CA GLN A 45 -13.63 16.32 6.45
C GLN A 45 -13.46 14.81 6.66
N GLU A 46 -12.71 14.44 7.71
CA GLU A 46 -12.38 13.04 8.06
C GLU A 46 -13.57 12.07 8.02
N PRO A 47 -14.75 12.38 8.63
CA PRO A 47 -15.86 11.43 8.63
C PRO A 47 -16.43 11.20 7.23
N ILE A 48 -16.39 12.21 6.36
CA ILE A 48 -16.86 12.11 4.98
C ILE A 48 -15.86 11.31 4.14
N ALA A 49 -14.56 11.55 4.31
CA ALA A 49 -13.52 10.76 3.66
C ALA A 49 -13.61 9.27 4.03
N HIS A 50 -13.88 8.97 5.31
CA HIS A 50 -14.12 7.58 5.76
C HIS A 50 -15.29 6.92 5.01
N GLU A 51 -16.42 7.61 4.86
CA GLU A 51 -17.57 7.06 4.11
C GLU A 51 -17.28 6.90 2.62
N ILE A 52 -16.51 7.80 2.01
CA ILE A 52 -16.06 7.67 0.60
C ILE A 52 -15.19 6.41 0.44
N LEU A 53 -14.23 6.18 1.34
CA LEU A 53 -13.36 5.00 1.29
C LEU A 53 -14.15 3.70 1.48
N LYS A 54 -15.13 3.68 2.40
CA LYS A 54 -16.04 2.54 2.54
C LYS A 54 -16.87 2.28 1.29
N ALA A 55 -17.39 3.33 0.67
CA ALA A 55 -18.14 3.22 -0.58
C ALA A 55 -17.26 2.70 -1.73
N ALA A 56 -15.95 2.98 -1.69
CA ALA A 56 -14.95 2.41 -2.60
C ALA A 56 -14.57 0.94 -2.27
N GLY A 57 -15.16 0.35 -1.23
CA GLY A 57 -15.00 -1.07 -0.89
C GLY A 57 -14.01 -1.35 0.24
N LEU A 58 -13.43 -0.34 0.88
CA LEU A 58 -12.56 -0.57 2.03
C LEU A 58 -13.38 -1.02 3.25
N PRO A 59 -12.93 -2.04 4.00
CA PRO A 59 -13.47 -2.32 5.33
C PRO A 59 -13.38 -1.08 6.22
N SER A 60 -14.40 -0.83 7.04
CA SER A 60 -14.49 0.40 7.85
C SER A 60 -13.26 0.65 8.73
N GLU A 61 -12.70 -0.40 9.33
CA GLU A 61 -11.48 -0.27 10.14
C GLU A 61 -10.28 0.20 9.29
N THR A 62 -10.10 -0.39 8.11
CA THR A 62 -9.04 0.00 7.16
C THR A 62 -9.24 1.42 6.65
N ALA A 63 -10.48 1.81 6.36
CA ALA A 63 -10.81 3.18 5.97
C ALA A 63 -10.43 4.20 7.05
N TRP A 64 -10.76 3.93 8.32
CA TRP A 64 -10.36 4.81 9.43
C TRP A 64 -8.85 4.88 9.61
N LYS A 65 -8.13 3.76 9.48
CA LYS A 65 -6.67 3.75 9.52
C LYS A 65 -6.08 4.61 8.41
N MET A 66 -6.65 4.57 7.21
CA MET A 66 -6.19 5.39 6.09
C MET A 66 -6.48 6.87 6.30
N VAL A 67 -7.69 7.21 6.78
CA VAL A 67 -8.03 8.59 7.16
C VAL A 67 -7.08 9.10 8.23
N ALA A 68 -6.84 8.35 9.31
CA ALA A 68 -5.92 8.76 10.37
C ALA A 68 -4.48 8.90 9.85
N TYR A 69 -4.02 7.98 9.01
CA TYR A 69 -2.70 8.06 8.37
C TYR A 69 -2.53 9.39 7.61
N VAL A 70 -3.52 9.78 6.80
CA VAL A 70 -3.42 11.00 5.98
C VAL A 70 -3.73 12.30 6.74
N TYR A 71 -4.82 12.32 7.51
CA TYR A 71 -5.31 13.55 8.15
C TYR A 71 -4.59 13.90 9.44
N MET A 72 -3.98 12.91 10.11
CA MET A 72 -3.31 13.14 11.40
C MET A 72 -1.79 12.98 11.30
N LEU A 73 -1.30 11.90 10.67
CA LEU A 73 0.14 11.62 10.64
C LEU A 73 0.87 12.36 9.52
N HIS A 74 0.17 12.64 8.42
CA HIS A 74 0.73 13.27 7.22
C HIS A 74 -0.05 14.53 6.81
N ALA A 75 -0.61 15.24 7.80
CA ALA A 75 -1.55 16.36 7.60
C ALA A 75 -1.02 17.48 6.68
N ASP A 76 0.28 17.74 6.73
CA ASP A 76 0.95 18.82 6.00
C ASP A 76 1.71 18.35 4.75
N GLU A 77 1.70 17.05 4.46
CA GLU A 77 2.41 16.46 3.32
C GLU A 77 1.53 16.45 2.07
N ARG A 78 2.13 16.71 0.90
CA ARG A 78 1.42 16.66 -0.38
C ARG A 78 1.03 15.22 -0.74
N PRO A 79 -0.05 14.99 -1.51
CA PRO A 79 -0.47 13.65 -1.91
C PRO A 79 0.65 12.78 -2.49
N SER A 80 1.47 13.35 -3.38
CA SER A 80 2.62 12.65 -3.97
C SER A 80 3.70 12.25 -2.98
N GLU A 81 3.89 13.02 -1.90
CA GLU A 81 4.88 12.70 -0.85
C GLU A 81 4.37 11.53 0.00
N ILE A 82 3.07 11.53 0.30
CA ILE A 82 2.39 10.44 1.00
C ILE A 82 2.45 9.15 0.18
N TYR A 83 2.26 9.22 -1.14
CA TYR A 83 2.42 8.08 -2.04
C TYR A 83 3.81 7.46 -1.91
N VAL A 84 4.87 8.27 -2.08
CA VAL A 84 6.27 7.83 -2.03
C VAL A 84 6.58 7.25 -0.65
N GLY A 85 6.23 7.95 0.42
CA GLY A 85 6.47 7.49 1.79
C GLY A 85 5.68 6.24 2.19
N PHE A 86 4.51 6.00 1.58
CA PHE A 86 3.78 4.74 1.74
C PHE A 86 4.49 3.60 1.01
N MET A 87 4.86 3.81 -0.26
CA MET A 87 5.57 2.83 -1.08
C MET A 87 6.89 2.41 -0.43
N ASP A 88 7.68 3.37 0.02
CA ASP A 88 8.97 3.12 0.66
C ASP A 88 8.79 2.27 1.92
N ARG A 89 7.84 2.61 2.80
CA ARG A 89 7.57 1.82 4.01
C ARG A 89 7.03 0.43 3.68
N CYS A 90 6.13 0.31 2.72
CA CYS A 90 5.51 -0.95 2.36
C CYS A 90 6.52 -1.94 1.76
N LEU A 91 7.44 -1.45 0.93
CA LEU A 91 8.50 -2.26 0.30
C LEU A 91 9.73 -2.47 1.21
N GLY A 92 9.72 -1.97 2.46
CA GLY A 92 10.79 -2.19 3.43
C GLY A 92 11.97 -1.22 3.32
N GLY A 93 11.79 -0.05 2.70
CA GLY A 93 12.75 1.06 2.71
C GLY A 93 14.00 0.81 1.85
N LEU A 94 13.82 0.39 0.59
CA LEU A 94 14.93 0.12 -0.34
C LEU A 94 15.28 1.31 -1.26
N TYR A 95 15.20 2.55 -0.77
CA TYR A 95 15.81 3.74 -1.38
C TYR A 95 16.32 4.71 -0.31
#